data_AF-A0AB35RSP1-F1
#
_entry.id   AF-A0AB35RSP1-F1
#
_cell.length_a   1.000
_cell.length_b   1.000
_cell.length_c   1.000
_cell.angle_alpha   90.00
_cell.angle_beta   90.00
_cell.angle_gamma   90.00
#
_symmetry.space_group_name_H-M   'P 1'
#
loop_
_entity.id
_entity.type
_entity.pdbx_description
1 polymer ?
#
loop_
_entity_poly.entity_id
_entity_poly.type
_entity_poly.pdbx_seq_one_letter_code
_entity_poly.pdbx_strand_id
1 'polypeptide(L)'
;MTAYSNADAARDLRSALGKAPVGAVNGEWFFITEQAGVSSLTGGYMYADGSHIAEGNHALRTVREVVEKLEASHLQPFNKVIVRWTRSKIPLIRGRVTVDTLFDKTIVPRGPQDPIYEAASIARRAFWERYGCVSDDFIAKRDDANVHNQTNWFGPHRRVLNIKSKTTFTLATDGLSTPWAGIADPENGVGCELFMELDASTTIGHPMDDWASLLISLGDLVADGYQVTDDVEKYGVILFCTLTDEYHPLTRIILSLDDRRIDNLPFGSVPLIRVTPIAEAEIEHLDQSDEWASRAAKHALAERQRNYDGVIHAPYEAE
;
A
#
# COMPACT_ATOMS: atom_id res chain seq x y z
N MET A 1 -1.19 -31.33 -7.37
CA MET A 1 -1.00 -30.43 -8.52
C MET A 1 0.44 -29.97 -8.53
N THR A 2 1.09 -29.88 -9.68
CA THR A 2 2.43 -29.31 -9.82
C THR A 2 2.34 -27.79 -9.69
N ALA A 3 3.20 -27.16 -8.90
CA ALA A 3 3.19 -25.71 -8.74
C ALA A 3 3.64 -25.01 -10.04
N TYR A 4 3.10 -23.82 -10.30
CA TYR A 4 3.30 -23.07 -11.54
C TYR A 4 4.74 -22.53 -11.64
N SER A 5 5.48 -22.96 -12.65
CA SER A 5 6.91 -22.67 -12.81
C SER A 5 7.20 -21.61 -13.88
N ASN A 6 8.44 -21.14 -13.95
CA ASN A 6 8.92 -20.25 -15.03
C ASN A 6 8.71 -20.87 -16.43
N ALA A 7 8.78 -22.20 -16.55
CA ALA A 7 8.52 -22.89 -17.80
C ALA A 7 7.03 -22.83 -18.19
N ASP A 8 6.14 -22.87 -17.21
CA ASP A 8 4.70 -22.71 -17.40
C ASP A 8 4.36 -21.27 -17.80
N ALA A 9 4.96 -20.29 -17.11
CA ALA A 9 4.88 -18.88 -17.48
C ALA A 9 5.34 -18.62 -18.92
N ALA A 10 6.50 -19.15 -19.31
CA ALA A 10 7.02 -19.01 -20.68
C ALA A 10 6.10 -19.67 -21.72
N ARG A 11 5.43 -20.77 -21.37
CA ARG A 11 4.47 -21.47 -22.24
C ARG A 11 3.19 -20.65 -22.43
N ASP A 12 2.64 -20.09 -21.35
CA ASP A 12 1.42 -19.28 -21.39
C ASP A 12 1.65 -17.98 -22.18
N LEU A 13 2.79 -17.31 -21.94
CA LEU A 13 3.16 -16.07 -22.63
C LEU A 13 3.48 -16.28 -24.12
N ARG A 14 3.88 -17.48 -24.55
CA ARG A 14 4.26 -17.75 -25.95
C ARG A 14 3.14 -17.43 -26.94
N SER A 15 1.89 -17.64 -26.55
CA SER A 15 0.74 -17.36 -27.43
C SER A 15 0.46 -15.86 -27.52
N ALA A 16 0.49 -15.17 -26.37
CA ALA A 16 0.22 -13.73 -26.29
C ALA A 16 1.33 -12.92 -26.95
N LEU A 17 2.59 -13.20 -26.59
CA LEU A 17 3.75 -12.49 -27.13
C LEU A 17 4.05 -12.84 -28.59
N GLY A 18 3.48 -13.94 -29.09
CA GLY A 18 3.53 -14.32 -30.50
C GLY A 18 2.71 -13.41 -31.41
N LYS A 19 1.80 -12.59 -30.87
CA LYS A 19 1.01 -11.58 -31.60
C LYS A 19 1.73 -10.23 -31.69
N ALA A 20 3.06 -10.25 -31.71
CA ALA A 20 3.89 -9.07 -31.73
C ALA A 20 3.54 -8.12 -32.89
N PRO A 21 3.63 -6.80 -32.70
CA PRO A 21 3.41 -5.82 -33.76
C PRO A 21 4.33 -6.03 -34.97
N VAL A 22 3.89 -5.52 -36.13
CA VAL A 22 4.70 -5.58 -37.36
C VAL A 22 6.02 -4.84 -37.13
N GLY A 23 7.12 -5.48 -37.54
CA GLY A 23 8.48 -4.92 -37.38
C GLY A 23 9.15 -5.27 -36.05
N ALA A 24 8.43 -5.82 -35.06
CA ALA A 24 9.03 -6.29 -33.82
C ALA A 24 10.01 -7.45 -34.10
N VAL A 25 11.19 -7.38 -33.47
CA VAL A 25 12.20 -8.45 -33.54
C VAL A 25 12.54 -9.03 -32.17
N ASN A 26 12.35 -8.27 -31.11
CA ASN A 26 12.48 -8.69 -29.73
C ASN A 26 11.48 -7.92 -28.85
N GLY A 27 11.42 -8.28 -27.58
CA GLY A 27 10.67 -7.56 -26.56
C GLY A 27 11.19 -7.95 -25.19
N GLU A 28 11.16 -7.00 -24.27
CA GLU A 28 11.58 -7.22 -22.89
C GLU A 28 10.59 -6.51 -21.97
N TRP A 29 10.19 -7.21 -20.91
CA TRP A 29 9.35 -6.69 -19.85
C TRP A 29 9.99 -6.97 -18.52
N PHE A 30 10.02 -5.95 -17.67
CA PHE A 30 10.51 -6.00 -16.31
C PHE A 30 9.33 -5.81 -15.39
N PHE A 31 9.09 -6.81 -14.54
CA PHE A 31 8.25 -6.67 -13.37
C PHE A 31 9.18 -6.61 -12.16
N ILE A 32 9.20 -5.49 -11.46
CA ILE A 32 10.06 -5.27 -10.30
C ILE A 32 9.16 -4.86 -9.15
N THR A 33 9.28 -5.55 -8.01
CA THR A 33 8.80 -5.00 -6.75
C THR A 33 9.83 -3.97 -6.33
N GLU A 34 9.51 -2.71 -6.56
CA GLU A 34 10.27 -1.56 -6.12
C GLU A 34 10.12 -1.40 -4.60
N GLN A 35 10.83 -0.41 -4.07
CA GLN A 35 10.70 -0.03 -2.68
C GLN A 35 9.24 0.35 -2.35
N ALA A 36 8.90 0.31 -1.07
CA ALA A 36 7.55 0.51 -0.54
C ALA A 36 6.50 -0.54 -0.99
N GLY A 37 6.87 -1.60 -1.71
CA GLY A 37 5.92 -2.63 -2.18
C GLY A 37 5.30 -2.30 -3.53
N VAL A 38 5.67 -1.15 -4.11
CA VAL A 38 5.21 -0.71 -5.43
C VAL A 38 5.72 -1.68 -6.48
N SER A 39 4.80 -2.31 -7.22
CA SER A 39 5.19 -3.17 -8.33
C SER A 39 5.20 -2.38 -9.64
N SER A 40 6.39 -2.13 -10.19
CA SER A 40 6.51 -1.54 -11.52
C SER A 40 6.52 -2.62 -12.58
N LEU A 41 5.76 -2.36 -13.64
CA LEU A 41 5.77 -3.17 -14.85
C LEU A 41 6.10 -2.26 -16.02
N THR A 42 7.29 -2.44 -16.58
CA THR A 42 7.78 -1.65 -17.71
C THR A 42 8.22 -2.56 -18.84
N GLY A 43 8.37 -1.97 -20.03
CA GLY A 43 8.89 -2.65 -21.21
C GLY A 43 7.90 -2.75 -22.35
N GLY A 44 8.28 -3.51 -23.37
CA GLY A 44 7.55 -3.60 -24.62
C GLY A 44 8.35 -4.28 -25.71
N TYR A 45 7.76 -4.35 -26.90
CA TYR A 45 8.47 -4.81 -28.08
C TYR A 45 9.45 -3.74 -28.56
N MET A 46 10.52 -4.16 -29.23
CA MET A 46 11.45 -3.25 -29.89
C MET A 46 11.68 -3.65 -31.35
N TYR A 47 12.00 -2.62 -32.14
CA TYR A 47 12.52 -2.77 -33.49
C TYR A 47 13.97 -3.25 -33.48
N ALA A 48 14.52 -3.54 -34.66
CA ALA A 48 15.90 -4.03 -34.79
C ALA A 48 16.97 -3.00 -34.38
N ASP A 49 16.62 -1.72 -34.36
CA ASP A 49 17.47 -0.63 -33.88
C ASP A 49 17.41 -0.42 -32.35
N GLY A 50 16.57 -1.20 -31.65
CA GLY A 50 16.38 -1.12 -30.19
C GLY A 50 15.33 -0.11 -29.74
N SER A 51 14.66 0.61 -30.65
CA SER A 51 13.61 1.55 -30.28
C SER A 51 12.29 0.85 -29.90
N HIS A 52 11.57 1.38 -28.91
CA HIS A 52 10.32 0.80 -28.41
C HIS A 52 9.13 1.00 -29.36
N ILE A 53 8.26 0.00 -29.42
CA ILE A 53 7.02 0.02 -30.22
C ILE A 53 5.83 0.40 -29.34
N ALA A 54 5.20 1.54 -29.62
CA ALA A 54 4.08 2.07 -28.83
C ALA A 54 2.81 1.20 -28.86
N GLU A 55 2.54 0.48 -29.95
CA GLU A 55 1.34 -0.37 -30.13
C GLU A 55 1.33 -1.64 -29.26
N GLY A 56 2.41 -1.90 -28.50
CA GLY A 56 2.65 -3.13 -27.73
C GLY A 56 1.97 -3.23 -26.36
N ASN A 57 1.25 -2.21 -25.90
CA ASN A 57 0.76 -2.12 -24.51
C ASN A 57 -0.20 -3.24 -24.08
N HIS A 58 -0.84 -3.92 -25.03
CA HIS A 58 -1.72 -5.06 -24.75
C HIS A 58 -0.99 -6.25 -24.10
N ALA A 59 0.33 -6.38 -24.31
CA ALA A 59 1.14 -7.44 -23.72
C ALA A 59 1.39 -7.27 -22.22
N LEU A 60 1.41 -6.02 -21.72
CA LEU A 60 1.69 -5.72 -20.30
C LEU A 60 0.69 -6.39 -19.37
N ARG A 61 -0.60 -6.29 -19.68
CA ARG A 61 -1.66 -6.93 -18.87
C ARG A 61 -1.48 -8.45 -18.78
N THR A 62 -1.19 -9.12 -19.91
CA THR A 62 -0.98 -10.57 -19.90
C THR A 62 0.31 -10.96 -19.18
N VAL A 63 1.37 -10.15 -19.26
CA VAL A 63 2.58 -10.34 -18.47
C VAL A 63 2.26 -10.26 -16.98
N ARG A 64 1.48 -9.24 -16.55
CA ARG A 64 1.02 -9.10 -15.17
C ARG A 64 0.26 -10.34 -14.68
N GLU A 65 -0.75 -10.79 -15.41
CA GLU A 65 -1.55 -11.98 -15.05
C GLU A 65 -0.69 -13.26 -14.91
N VAL A 66 0.39 -13.40 -15.69
CA VAL A 66 1.30 -14.55 -15.60
C VAL A 66 2.25 -14.41 -14.42
N VAL A 67 2.70 -13.20 -14.13
CA VAL A 67 3.50 -12.90 -12.93
C VAL A 67 2.68 -13.19 -11.68
N GLU A 68 1.42 -12.77 -11.60
CA GLU A 68 0.47 -13.11 -10.51
C GLU A 68 0.33 -14.62 -10.27
N LYS A 69 0.42 -15.44 -11.33
CA LYS A 69 0.43 -16.91 -11.20
C LYS A 69 1.74 -17.48 -10.69
N LEU A 70 2.88 -16.92 -11.12
CA LEU A 70 4.19 -17.28 -10.56
C LEU A 70 4.23 -16.93 -9.08
N GLU A 71 3.63 -15.81 -8.74
CA GLU A 71 3.52 -15.28 -7.39
C GLU A 71 2.70 -16.21 -6.48
N ALA A 72 1.53 -16.65 -6.94
CA ALA A 72 0.68 -17.63 -6.25
C ALA A 72 1.29 -19.05 -6.16
N SER A 73 2.41 -19.32 -6.83
CA SER A 73 3.03 -20.65 -6.84
C SER A 73 3.88 -20.96 -5.60
N HIS A 74 4.40 -19.92 -4.94
CA HIS A 74 5.33 -19.98 -3.80
C HIS A 74 6.54 -20.92 -3.97
N LEU A 75 6.95 -21.20 -5.22
CA LEU A 75 8.05 -22.14 -5.49
C LEU A 75 9.41 -21.65 -5.00
N GLN A 76 9.72 -20.37 -5.25
CA GLN A 76 10.98 -19.76 -4.88
C GLN A 76 10.82 -18.24 -4.72
N PRO A 77 11.64 -17.59 -3.89
CA PRO A 77 11.60 -16.14 -3.79
C PRO A 77 12.07 -15.38 -5.01
N PHE A 78 11.33 -14.31 -5.32
CA PHE A 78 11.70 -13.32 -6.32
C PHE A 78 11.06 -11.97 -5.99
N ASN A 79 11.74 -10.91 -6.41
CA ASN A 79 11.23 -9.53 -6.42
C ASN A 79 11.50 -8.86 -7.78
N LYS A 80 11.96 -9.65 -8.75
CA LYS A 80 12.15 -9.26 -10.13
C LYS A 80 11.80 -10.40 -11.06
N VAL A 81 10.96 -10.13 -12.05
CA VAL A 81 10.66 -11.02 -13.16
C VAL A 81 11.08 -10.35 -14.45
N ILE A 82 11.86 -11.05 -15.27
CA ILE A 82 12.24 -10.59 -16.59
C ILE A 82 11.63 -11.52 -17.62
N VAL A 83 10.75 -10.97 -18.46
CA VAL A 83 10.17 -11.68 -19.59
C VAL A 83 10.86 -11.20 -20.86
N ARG A 84 11.37 -12.15 -21.64
CA ARG A 84 11.98 -11.84 -22.94
C ARG A 84 11.27 -12.58 -24.04
N TRP A 85 11.02 -11.87 -25.14
CA TRP A 85 10.55 -12.44 -26.38
C TRP A 85 11.55 -12.15 -27.49
N THR A 86 11.76 -13.12 -28.37
CA THR A 86 12.56 -12.94 -29.58
C THR A 86 11.86 -13.58 -30.76
N ARG A 87 11.75 -12.84 -31.85
CA ARG A 87 11.14 -13.32 -33.09
C ARG A 87 11.94 -14.49 -33.66
N SER A 88 11.24 -15.50 -34.18
CA SER A 88 11.89 -16.57 -34.93
C SER A 88 12.43 -16.05 -36.26
N LYS A 89 13.63 -16.50 -36.63
CA LYS A 89 14.20 -16.27 -37.97
C LYS A 89 13.57 -17.17 -39.05
N ILE A 90 12.83 -18.21 -38.64
CA ILE A 90 12.21 -19.17 -39.54
C ILE A 90 10.73 -18.78 -39.73
N PRO A 91 10.24 -18.62 -40.98
CA PRO A 91 8.84 -18.33 -41.25
C PRO A 91 7.89 -19.33 -40.57
N LEU A 92 6.72 -18.86 -40.12
CA LEU A 92 5.67 -19.65 -39.46
C LEU A 92 6.04 -20.27 -38.10
N ILE A 93 7.30 -20.21 -37.69
CA ILE A 93 7.72 -20.63 -36.34
C ILE A 93 7.49 -19.48 -35.36
N ARG A 94 6.87 -19.77 -34.22
CA ARG A 94 6.65 -18.79 -33.15
C ARG A 94 7.97 -18.34 -32.54
N GLY A 95 8.00 -17.10 -32.06
CA GLY A 95 9.12 -16.57 -31.31
C GLY A 95 9.42 -17.36 -30.02
N ARG A 96 10.64 -17.21 -29.52
CA ARG A 96 11.07 -17.78 -28.25
C ARG A 96 10.64 -16.84 -27.12
N VAL A 97 10.13 -17.41 -26.04
CA VAL A 97 9.90 -16.70 -24.78
C VAL A 97 10.77 -17.30 -23.69
N THR A 98 11.38 -16.47 -22.87
CA THR A 98 12.01 -16.85 -21.61
C THR A 98 11.44 -16.03 -20.47
N VAL A 99 11.37 -16.63 -19.29
CA VAL A 99 10.91 -16.00 -18.06
C VAL A 99 11.93 -16.32 -16.98
N ASP A 100 12.55 -15.27 -16.45
CA ASP A 100 13.57 -15.38 -15.42
C ASP A 100 13.05 -14.68 -14.15
N THR A 101 13.06 -15.40 -13.03
CA THR A 101 12.71 -14.86 -11.71
C THR A 101 13.99 -14.68 -10.91
N LEU A 102 14.21 -13.50 -10.35
CA LEU A 102 15.41 -13.12 -9.62
C LEU A 102 15.03 -12.61 -8.24
N PHE A 103 15.88 -12.90 -7.27
CA PHE A 103 15.78 -12.38 -5.92
C PHE A 103 16.95 -11.45 -5.62
N ASP A 104 16.65 -10.15 -5.52
CA ASP A 104 17.60 -9.11 -5.20
C ASP A 104 17.47 -8.70 -3.72
N LYS A 105 18.46 -9.07 -2.91
CA LYS A 105 18.48 -8.79 -1.47
C LYS A 105 18.66 -7.32 -1.13
N THR A 106 19.02 -6.45 -2.08
CA THR A 106 19.22 -5.03 -1.81
C THR A 106 17.95 -4.21 -1.90
N ILE A 107 16.82 -4.83 -2.28
CA ILE A 107 15.52 -4.19 -2.42
C ILE A 107 14.44 -4.98 -1.66
N VAL A 108 14.80 -5.62 -0.54
CA VAL A 108 13.85 -6.26 0.39
C VAL A 108 13.78 -5.46 1.69
N PRO A 109 12.69 -5.52 2.48
CA PRO A 109 12.62 -4.90 3.79
C PRO A 109 13.75 -5.40 4.68
N ARG A 110 14.16 -4.54 5.61
CA ARG A 110 15.09 -4.98 6.65
C ARG A 110 14.41 -6.10 7.47
N GLY A 111 15.21 -6.97 8.06
CA GLY A 111 14.67 -7.98 8.98
C GLY A 111 14.42 -7.37 10.36
N PRO A 112 13.50 -7.90 11.19
CA PRO A 112 13.17 -7.37 12.52
C PRO A 112 14.36 -7.28 13.49
N GLN A 113 15.49 -7.91 13.14
CA GLN A 113 16.74 -7.88 13.89
C GLN A 113 17.67 -6.71 13.51
N ASP A 114 17.33 -5.94 12.47
CA ASP A 114 18.10 -4.76 12.08
C ASP A 114 17.92 -3.64 13.13
N PRO A 115 18.99 -3.08 13.71
CA PRO A 115 18.90 -2.04 14.74
C PRO A 115 18.10 -0.80 14.34
N ILE A 116 17.96 -0.52 13.04
CA ILE A 116 17.13 0.58 12.55
C ILE A 116 15.66 0.40 12.95
N TYR A 117 15.16 -0.84 13.06
CA TYR A 117 13.78 -1.08 13.50
C TYR A 117 13.52 -0.58 14.90
N GLU A 118 14.41 -0.93 15.83
CA GLU A 118 14.28 -0.54 17.23
C GLU A 118 14.36 0.98 17.34
N ALA A 119 15.34 1.60 16.68
CA ALA A 119 15.48 3.05 16.66
C ALA A 119 14.23 3.76 16.09
N ALA A 120 13.64 3.22 15.02
CA ALA A 120 12.40 3.76 14.43
C ALA A 120 11.17 3.56 15.31
N SER A 121 11.04 2.40 15.97
CA SER A 121 9.95 2.13 16.92
C SER A 121 10.05 3.05 18.13
N ILE A 122 11.25 3.26 18.68
CA ILE A 122 11.50 4.22 19.77
C ILE A 122 11.09 5.63 19.36
N ALA A 123 11.51 6.10 18.18
CA ALA A 123 11.15 7.44 17.69
C ALA A 123 9.63 7.62 17.52
N ARG A 124 8.93 6.61 16.97
CA ARG A 124 7.46 6.63 16.84
C ARG A 124 6.76 6.65 18.20
N ARG A 125 7.22 5.84 19.15
CA ARG A 125 6.67 5.84 20.53
C ARG A 125 6.89 7.19 21.20
N ALA A 126 8.10 7.73 21.17
CA ALA A 126 8.42 9.05 21.72
C ALA A 126 7.59 10.17 21.08
N PHE A 127 7.29 10.08 19.77
CA PHE A 127 6.37 10.99 19.11
C PHE A 127 4.98 10.93 19.75
N TRP A 128 4.42 9.74 19.92
CA TRP A 128 3.06 9.49 20.41
C TRP A 128 2.89 9.79 21.91
N GLU A 129 3.93 9.60 22.72
CA GLU A 129 3.96 9.94 24.15
C GLU A 129 3.69 11.43 24.41
N ARG A 130 3.94 12.31 23.42
CA ARG A 130 3.61 13.74 23.51
C ARG A 130 2.10 14.01 23.47
N TYR A 131 1.30 13.06 22.98
CA TYR A 131 -0.14 13.22 22.76
C TYR A 131 -1.00 12.36 23.69
N GLY A 132 -0.41 11.40 24.41
CA GLY A 132 -1.12 10.58 25.38
C GLY A 132 -0.25 9.49 25.99
N CYS A 133 -0.86 8.66 26.83
CA CYS A 133 -0.21 7.50 27.42
C CYS A 133 -0.16 6.37 26.38
N VAL A 134 1.04 6.02 25.92
CA VAL A 134 1.24 4.91 24.98
C VAL A 134 1.36 3.60 25.78
N SER A 135 0.62 2.57 25.40
CA SER A 135 0.77 1.24 26.00
C SER A 135 2.17 0.65 25.74
N ASP A 136 2.72 -0.06 26.72
CA ASP A 136 3.99 -0.79 26.55
C ASP A 136 3.86 -1.84 25.43
N ASP A 137 2.76 -2.59 25.42
CA ASP A 137 2.46 -3.59 24.40
C ASP A 137 1.71 -3.02 23.18
N PHE A 138 1.81 -3.74 22.06
CA PHE A 138 0.99 -3.49 20.87
C PHE A 138 -0.42 -4.06 21.09
N ILE A 139 -1.44 -3.28 20.75
CA ILE A 139 -2.84 -3.74 20.85
C ILE A 139 -3.18 -4.75 19.75
N ALA A 140 -2.55 -4.62 18.59
CA ALA A 140 -2.61 -5.62 17.54
C ALA A 140 -1.23 -5.82 16.94
N LYS A 141 -0.90 -7.08 16.63
CA LYS A 141 0.29 -7.47 15.89
C LYS A 141 -0.04 -8.64 14.98
N ARG A 142 0.49 -8.66 13.76
CA ARG A 142 0.56 -9.86 12.93
C ARG A 142 2.03 -10.23 12.80
N ASP A 143 2.40 -11.36 13.43
CA ASP A 143 3.80 -11.76 13.65
C ASP A 143 4.51 -12.21 12.35
N ASP A 144 3.76 -12.55 11.30
CA ASP A 144 4.33 -12.81 9.98
C ASP A 144 4.62 -11.48 9.27
N ALA A 145 5.77 -10.87 9.63
CA ALA A 145 6.46 -10.00 8.69
C ALA A 145 6.63 -10.83 7.40
N ASN A 146 6.15 -10.33 6.26
CA ASN A 146 6.17 -11.08 5.00
C ASN A 146 7.62 -11.24 4.55
N VAL A 147 8.34 -12.21 5.14
CA VAL A 147 9.79 -12.16 5.07
C VAL A 147 10.23 -12.47 3.66
N HIS A 148 9.62 -13.44 2.94
CA HIS A 148 9.97 -13.72 1.54
C HIS A 148 8.92 -14.62 0.82
N ASN A 149 7.67 -14.18 0.53
CA ASN A 149 7.01 -14.40 -0.80
C ASN A 149 5.47 -14.21 -0.93
N GLN A 150 4.87 -13.09 -1.38
CA GLN A 150 3.56 -12.96 -2.15
C GLN A 150 3.25 -11.49 -2.55
N THR A 151 2.70 -11.10 -3.71
CA THR A 151 2.65 -9.71 -4.27
C THR A 151 1.53 -8.85 -3.75
N ASN A 152 1.81 -7.86 -2.89
CA ASN A 152 1.89 -8.02 -1.42
C ASN A 152 3.25 -8.22 -0.67
N TRP A 153 4.45 -8.27 -1.31
CA TRP A 153 5.57 -9.15 -0.84
C TRP A 153 6.27 -8.72 0.44
N PHE A 154 6.01 -7.52 0.92
CA PHE A 154 6.86 -6.88 1.90
C PHE A 154 6.06 -5.84 2.69
N GLY A 155 5.33 -6.35 3.68
CA GLY A 155 4.60 -5.50 4.59
C GLY A 155 5.56 -4.87 5.60
N PRO A 156 5.27 -3.64 6.06
CA PRO A 156 5.87 -3.17 7.30
C PRO A 156 5.59 -4.12 8.46
N HIS A 157 6.22 -3.88 9.60
CA HIS A 157 5.72 -4.48 10.84
C HIS A 157 4.23 -4.13 11.01
N ARG A 158 3.39 -5.16 10.99
CA ARG A 158 1.95 -5.05 11.16
C ARG A 158 1.65 -4.93 12.63
N ARG A 159 1.90 -3.75 13.20
CA ARG A 159 1.75 -3.45 14.62
C ARG A 159 0.95 -2.18 14.79
N VAL A 160 0.13 -2.16 15.82
CA VAL A 160 -0.66 -1.00 16.19
C VAL A 160 -0.35 -0.63 17.64
N LEU A 161 0.04 0.63 17.82
CA LEU A 161 0.13 1.28 19.12
C LEU A 161 -1.26 1.73 19.55
N ASN A 162 -1.49 1.67 20.86
CA ASN A 162 -2.66 2.28 21.50
C ASN A 162 -2.19 3.45 22.36
N ILE A 163 -2.74 4.63 22.10
CA ILE A 163 -2.42 5.87 22.79
C ILE A 163 -3.70 6.37 23.45
N LYS A 164 -3.69 6.49 24.78
CA LYS A 164 -4.84 6.97 25.54
C LYS A 164 -4.67 8.42 25.96
N SER A 165 -5.59 9.28 25.54
CA SER A 165 -5.74 10.64 26.06
C SER A 165 -6.88 10.70 27.10
N LYS A 166 -7.20 11.90 27.59
CA LYS A 166 -8.32 12.07 28.55
C LYS A 166 -9.69 11.80 27.91
N THR A 167 -9.83 12.06 26.62
CA THR A 167 -11.13 12.09 25.92
C THR A 167 -11.16 11.20 24.68
N THR A 168 -10.01 10.74 24.20
CA THR A 168 -9.89 9.96 22.96
C THR A 168 -8.91 8.79 23.13
N PHE A 169 -9.11 7.78 22.29
CA PHE A 169 -8.15 6.72 22.02
C PHE A 169 -7.58 6.94 20.63
N THR A 170 -6.28 6.83 20.48
CA THR A 170 -5.61 6.88 19.18
C THR A 170 -4.99 5.53 18.91
N LEU A 171 -5.28 4.97 17.74
CA LEU A 171 -4.59 3.81 17.20
C LEU A 171 -3.61 4.31 16.15
N ALA A 172 -2.36 3.85 16.18
CA ALA A 172 -1.35 4.26 15.21
C ALA A 172 -0.52 3.08 14.74
N THR A 173 -0.18 3.05 13.46
CA THR A 173 0.71 2.03 12.93
C THR A 173 2.14 2.23 13.45
N ASP A 174 2.83 1.11 13.70
CA ASP A 174 4.26 1.07 14.04
C ASP A 174 4.96 0.10 13.07
N GLY A 175 5.01 0.52 11.80
CA GLY A 175 5.82 -0.20 10.83
C GLY A 175 5.97 0.47 9.47
N LEU A 176 4.95 1.20 8.99
CA LEU A 176 4.84 1.62 7.58
C LEU A 176 6.05 2.41 7.10
N SER A 177 6.53 3.34 7.91
CA SER A 177 7.67 4.19 7.59
C SER A 177 9.02 3.48 7.56
N THR A 178 9.12 2.22 8.02
CA THR A 178 10.43 1.58 8.22
C THR A 178 11.09 1.23 6.89
N PRO A 179 12.36 1.61 6.66
CA PRO A 179 12.99 1.56 5.35
C PRO A 179 13.37 0.15 4.92
N TRP A 180 13.59 0.02 3.61
CA TRP A 180 14.08 -1.21 3.00
C TRP A 180 15.58 -1.40 3.26
N ALA A 181 16.05 -2.65 3.14
CA ALA A 181 17.45 -3.01 3.33
C ALA A 181 18.31 -2.38 2.23
N GLY A 182 19.58 -2.11 2.54
CA GLY A 182 20.56 -1.68 1.53
C GLY A 182 20.42 -0.24 1.02
N ILE A 183 19.42 0.53 1.47
CA ILE A 183 19.30 1.95 1.14
C ILE A 183 20.26 2.76 2.03
N ALA A 184 21.17 3.49 1.39
CA ALA A 184 22.09 4.44 2.02
C ALA A 184 21.50 5.86 2.13
N ASP A 185 20.55 6.18 1.27
CA ASP A 185 19.80 7.43 1.28
C ASP A 185 18.70 7.41 2.36
N PRO A 186 18.37 8.55 2.97
CA PRO A 186 17.28 8.68 3.94
C PRO A 186 15.93 8.62 3.22
N GLU A 187 15.54 7.43 2.78
CA GLU A 187 14.25 7.17 2.17
C GLU A 187 13.40 6.32 3.11
N ASN A 188 12.21 6.83 3.42
CA ASN A 188 11.20 6.19 4.26
C ASN A 188 10.63 4.95 3.55
N GLY A 189 10.15 3.95 4.29
CA GLY A 189 9.47 2.74 3.79
C GLY A 189 8.27 3.04 2.90
N VAL A 190 7.05 2.94 3.42
CA VAL A 190 5.81 3.36 2.72
C VAL A 190 5.65 4.89 2.70
N GLY A 191 6.57 5.61 3.36
CA GLY A 191 6.58 7.08 3.32
C GLY A 191 5.56 7.75 4.24
N CYS A 192 4.87 7.01 5.12
CA CYS A 192 3.94 7.56 6.10
C CYS A 192 3.75 6.61 7.30
N GLU A 193 3.00 7.06 8.31
CA GLU A 193 2.27 6.19 9.24
C GLU A 193 0.79 6.54 9.20
N LEU A 194 -0.07 5.55 9.44
CA LEU A 194 -1.50 5.74 9.59
C LEU A 194 -1.87 5.88 11.06
N PHE A 195 -2.87 6.70 11.36
CA PHE A 195 -3.49 6.73 12.67
C PHE A 195 -5.00 6.97 12.59
N MET A 196 -5.71 6.54 13.62
CA MET A 196 -7.15 6.71 13.79
C MET A 196 -7.41 7.28 15.18
N GLU A 197 -8.20 8.35 15.27
CA GLU A 197 -8.69 8.88 16.54
C GLU A 197 -10.12 8.39 16.74
N LEU A 198 -10.35 7.75 17.88
CA LEU A 198 -11.58 7.12 18.29
C LEU A 198 -12.07 7.76 19.58
N ASP A 199 -13.36 8.06 19.65
CA ASP A 199 -14.01 8.54 20.87
C ASP A 199 -15.00 7.49 21.41
N ALA A 200 -15.67 7.84 22.50
CA ALA A 200 -16.71 6.99 23.07
C ALA A 200 -17.80 6.66 22.02
N SER A 201 -18.20 7.62 21.18
CA SER A 201 -19.26 7.40 20.18
C SER A 201 -18.86 6.36 19.12
N THR A 202 -17.59 6.34 18.74
CA THR A 202 -17.06 5.45 17.69
C THR A 202 -16.80 4.03 18.23
N THR A 203 -16.44 3.92 19.51
CA THR A 203 -16.12 2.64 20.16
C THR A 203 -17.34 1.90 20.72
N ILE A 204 -18.52 2.54 20.81
CA ILE A 204 -19.75 1.91 21.33
C ILE A 204 -20.19 0.70 20.48
N GLY A 205 -19.86 0.66 19.19
CA GLY A 205 -20.29 -0.40 18.27
C GLY A 205 -19.31 -1.56 18.10
N HIS A 206 -18.01 -1.36 18.37
CA HIS A 206 -16.95 -2.31 18.00
C HIS A 206 -15.83 -2.33 19.05
N PRO A 207 -15.36 -3.52 19.49
CA PRO A 207 -14.14 -3.68 20.27
C PRO A 207 -12.94 -2.94 19.66
N MET A 208 -12.04 -2.46 20.51
CA MET A 208 -10.82 -1.77 20.07
C MET A 208 -9.92 -2.65 19.20
N ASP A 209 -9.93 -3.96 19.42
CA ASP A 209 -9.15 -4.94 18.66
C ASP A 209 -9.60 -5.03 17.18
N ASP A 210 -10.88 -4.79 16.91
CA ASP A 210 -11.42 -4.77 15.54
C ASP A 210 -10.92 -3.54 14.79
N TRP A 211 -10.93 -2.37 15.43
CA TRP A 211 -10.34 -1.15 14.87
C TRP A 211 -8.83 -1.27 14.64
N ALA A 212 -8.11 -1.92 15.55
CA ALA A 212 -6.68 -2.17 15.38
C ALA A 212 -6.41 -3.15 14.22
N SER A 213 -7.24 -4.18 14.07
CA SER A 213 -7.17 -5.13 12.95
C SER A 213 -7.50 -4.48 11.61
N LEU A 214 -8.48 -3.56 11.59
CA LEU A 214 -8.77 -2.72 10.43
C LEU A 214 -7.56 -1.86 10.06
N LEU A 215 -6.94 -1.19 11.04
CA LEU A 215 -5.80 -0.32 10.79
C LEU A 215 -4.60 -1.09 10.21
N ILE A 216 -4.35 -2.33 10.65
CA ILE A 216 -3.37 -3.22 10.02
C ILE A 216 -3.73 -3.47 8.54
N SER A 217 -5.00 -3.80 8.27
CA SER A 217 -5.46 -4.14 6.92
C SER A 217 -5.43 -2.92 5.98
N LEU A 218 -5.72 -1.72 6.49
CA LEU A 218 -5.53 -0.47 5.76
C LEU A 218 -4.05 -0.19 5.51
N GLY A 219 -3.17 -0.45 6.47
CA GLY A 219 -1.72 -0.38 6.28
C GLY A 219 -1.23 -1.31 5.17
N ASP A 220 -1.77 -2.53 5.10
CA ASP A 220 -1.48 -3.48 4.01
C ASP A 220 -1.92 -2.91 2.65
N LEU A 221 -3.12 -2.35 2.56
CA LEU A 221 -3.59 -1.70 1.32
C LEU A 221 -2.72 -0.51 0.94
N VAL A 222 -2.39 0.38 1.88
CA VAL A 222 -1.53 1.55 1.62
C VAL A 222 -0.13 1.12 1.14
N ALA A 223 0.40 0.02 1.68
CA ALA A 223 1.67 -0.56 1.26
C ALA A 223 1.60 -1.28 -0.11
N ASP A 224 0.41 -1.68 -0.58
CA ASP A 224 0.23 -2.39 -1.86
C ASP A 224 0.21 -1.45 -3.08
N GLY A 225 1.05 -0.41 -3.06
CA GLY A 225 1.35 0.40 -4.24
C GLY A 225 0.37 1.53 -4.58
N TYR A 226 -0.50 1.93 -3.65
CA TYR A 226 -1.45 3.01 -3.88
C TYR A 226 -0.85 4.42 -3.87
N GLN A 227 0.46 4.59 -3.63
CA GLN A 227 1.12 5.91 -3.51
C GLN A 227 0.29 6.91 -2.68
N VAL A 228 -0.38 6.41 -1.63
CA VAL A 228 -1.42 7.16 -0.90
C VAL A 228 -0.90 8.47 -0.36
N THR A 229 0.37 8.52 0.04
CA THR A 229 1.02 9.75 0.48
C THR A 229 0.99 10.81 -0.61
N ASP A 230 1.36 10.48 -1.85
CA ASP A 230 1.37 11.41 -2.99
C ASP A 230 -0.06 11.84 -3.36
N ASP A 231 -1.02 10.91 -3.35
CA ASP A 231 -2.42 11.21 -3.62
C ASP A 231 -3.02 12.12 -2.54
N VAL A 232 -2.77 11.84 -1.27
CA VAL A 232 -3.25 12.66 -0.16
C VAL A 232 -2.53 14.01 -0.13
N GLU A 233 -1.25 14.11 -0.51
CA GLU A 233 -0.56 15.41 -0.66
C GLU A 233 -1.14 16.23 -1.82
N LYS A 234 -1.44 15.60 -2.95
CA LYS A 234 -2.02 16.25 -4.13
C LYS A 234 -3.47 16.69 -3.91
N TYR A 235 -4.28 15.85 -3.29
CA TYR A 235 -5.72 16.06 -3.14
C TYR A 235 -6.11 16.58 -1.76
N GLY A 236 -5.23 16.50 -0.76
CA GLY A 236 -5.47 16.84 0.66
C GLY A 236 -6.25 15.75 1.41
N VAL A 237 -7.31 15.21 0.79
CA VAL A 237 -8.21 14.21 1.35
C VAL A 237 -8.71 13.32 0.22
N ILE A 238 -8.74 12.00 0.42
CA ILE A 238 -9.26 11.03 -0.54
C ILE A 238 -10.29 10.09 0.10
N LEU A 239 -11.28 9.66 -0.67
CA LEU A 239 -12.16 8.54 -0.32
C LEU A 239 -11.45 7.25 -0.76
N PHE A 240 -10.97 6.46 0.19
CA PHE A 240 -9.99 5.41 -0.08
C PHE A 240 -10.64 4.06 -0.41
N CYS A 241 -11.38 3.48 0.53
CA CYS A 241 -11.94 2.15 0.35
C CYS A 241 -13.30 1.97 1.03
N THR A 242 -14.00 0.91 0.63
CA THR A 242 -15.21 0.41 1.29
C THR A 242 -14.85 -0.49 2.46
N LEU A 243 -15.60 -0.39 3.55
CA LEU A 243 -15.56 -1.34 4.66
C LEU A 243 -16.53 -2.49 4.42
N THR A 244 -16.27 -3.62 5.07
CA THR A 244 -17.22 -4.74 5.13
C THR A 244 -18.40 -4.39 6.04
N ASP A 245 -19.51 -5.11 5.88
CA ASP A 245 -20.73 -4.93 6.69
C ASP A 245 -20.49 -5.09 8.20
N GLU A 246 -19.36 -5.70 8.59
CA GLU A 246 -18.93 -5.85 9.97
C GLU A 246 -18.75 -4.51 10.68
N TYR A 247 -18.44 -3.42 9.97
CA TYR A 247 -18.21 -2.10 10.57
C TYR A 247 -19.45 -1.19 10.56
N HIS A 248 -20.63 -1.72 10.19
CA HIS A 248 -21.87 -0.94 10.12
C HIS A 248 -22.12 -0.14 11.41
N PRO A 249 -22.54 1.14 11.33
CA PRO A 249 -22.98 1.88 10.13
C PRO A 249 -21.86 2.48 9.27
N LEU A 250 -20.59 2.26 9.62
CA LEU A 250 -19.45 2.83 8.92
C LEU A 250 -19.10 1.94 7.71
N THR A 251 -19.16 2.52 6.51
CA THR A 251 -19.06 1.78 5.24
C THR A 251 -17.91 2.25 4.35
N ARG A 252 -17.26 3.37 4.70
CA ARG A 252 -16.18 3.98 3.89
C ARG A 252 -15.05 4.47 4.77
N ILE A 253 -13.85 4.52 4.20
CA ILE A 253 -12.66 5.14 4.79
C ILE A 253 -12.28 6.39 4.01
N ILE A 254 -12.09 7.48 4.74
CA ILE A 254 -11.39 8.67 4.26
C ILE A 254 -9.95 8.66 4.79
N LEU A 255 -9.00 9.00 3.91
CA LEU A 255 -7.62 9.29 4.28
C LEU A 255 -7.34 10.79 4.08
N SER A 256 -6.67 11.40 5.05
CA SER A 256 -6.35 12.84 5.02
C SER A 256 -4.98 13.10 5.64
N LEU A 257 -4.29 14.12 5.13
CA LEU A 257 -3.00 14.53 5.69
C LEU A 257 -3.23 15.18 7.05
N ASP A 258 -2.46 14.78 8.06
CA ASP A 258 -2.39 15.49 9.33
C ASP A 258 -1.18 16.45 9.33
N ASP A 259 -1.34 17.61 9.95
CA ASP A 259 -0.29 18.63 10.00
C ASP A 259 0.95 18.18 10.79
N ARG A 260 0.80 17.16 11.64
CA ARG A 260 1.90 16.58 12.42
C ARG A 260 2.73 15.63 11.58
N ARG A 261 4.03 15.57 11.91
CA ARG A 261 4.99 14.65 11.31
C ARG A 261 5.78 13.93 12.39
N ILE A 262 6.17 12.68 12.13
CA ILE A 262 7.07 11.94 13.01
C ILE A 262 8.50 12.29 12.62
N ASP A 263 9.15 13.10 13.46
CA ASP A 263 10.55 13.47 13.31
C ASP A 263 11.50 12.48 14.00
N ASN A 264 12.81 12.66 13.79
CA ASN A 264 13.89 11.88 14.42
C ASN A 264 13.91 10.38 14.09
N LEU A 265 13.23 9.96 13.04
CA LEU A 265 13.43 8.64 12.47
C LEU A 265 14.85 8.56 11.87
N PRO A 266 15.51 7.38 11.90
CA PRO A 266 16.86 7.19 11.35
C PRO A 266 17.01 7.53 9.85
N PHE A 267 15.90 7.71 9.16
CA PHE A 267 15.78 7.84 7.71
C PHE A 267 14.93 9.06 7.30
N GLY A 268 14.73 10.02 8.22
CA GLY A 268 14.03 11.28 7.94
C GLY A 268 12.57 11.31 8.38
N SER A 269 11.98 12.50 8.42
CA SER A 269 10.61 12.67 8.92
C SER A 269 9.57 12.03 7.99
N VAL A 270 8.50 11.47 8.55
CA VAL A 270 7.32 11.01 7.79
C VAL A 270 6.06 11.79 8.13
N PRO A 271 5.16 12.01 7.14
CA PRO A 271 3.81 12.49 7.40
C PRO A 271 2.98 11.46 8.16
N LEU A 272 1.95 11.97 8.84
CA LEU A 272 0.87 11.18 9.37
C LEU A 272 -0.35 11.27 8.46
N ILE A 273 -0.96 10.12 8.17
CA ILE A 273 -2.23 10.04 7.45
C ILE A 273 -3.31 9.63 8.42
N ARG A 274 -4.30 10.51 8.58
CA ARG A 274 -5.47 10.28 9.43
C ARG A 274 -6.48 9.40 8.68
N VAL A 275 -6.84 8.29 9.32
CA VAL A 275 -7.89 7.36 8.89
C VAL A 275 -9.20 7.76 9.56
N THR A 276 -10.21 8.08 8.76
CA THR A 276 -11.54 8.46 9.27
C THR A 276 -12.61 7.54 8.68
N PRO A 277 -13.18 6.63 9.48
CA PRO A 277 -14.35 5.86 9.09
C PRO A 277 -15.59 6.73 9.00
N ILE A 278 -16.37 6.58 7.93
CA ILE A 278 -17.63 7.30 7.70
C ILE A 278 -18.76 6.36 7.27
N ALA A 279 -19.99 6.78 7.55
CA ALA A 279 -21.20 6.13 7.03
C ALA A 279 -21.50 6.59 5.59
N GLU A 280 -22.17 5.75 4.81
CA GLU A 280 -22.56 6.08 3.43
C GLU A 280 -23.38 7.37 3.34
N ALA A 281 -24.29 7.55 4.30
CA ALA A 281 -25.18 8.70 4.39
C ALA A 281 -24.44 10.05 4.46
N GLU A 282 -23.17 10.06 4.85
CA GLU A 282 -22.36 11.28 4.91
C GLU A 282 -21.90 11.77 3.52
N ILE A 283 -21.92 10.90 2.51
CA ILE A 283 -21.44 11.21 1.15
C ILE A 283 -22.41 10.83 0.03
N GLU A 284 -23.49 10.09 0.31
CA GLU A 284 -24.39 9.53 -0.72
C GLU A 284 -25.03 10.58 -1.62
N HIS A 285 -25.22 11.81 -1.13
CA HIS A 285 -25.81 12.92 -1.89
C HIS A 285 -24.78 13.78 -2.62
N LEU A 286 -23.49 13.49 -2.45
CA LEU A 286 -22.39 14.29 -2.99
C LEU A 286 -21.90 13.72 -4.32
N ASP A 287 -21.37 14.59 -5.16
CA ASP A 287 -20.70 14.19 -6.40
C ASP A 287 -19.36 13.50 -6.08
N GLN A 288 -19.25 12.23 -6.47
CA GLN A 288 -18.09 11.36 -6.25
C GLN A 288 -17.30 11.10 -7.55
N SER A 289 -17.52 11.90 -8.60
CA SER A 289 -16.96 11.65 -9.94
C SER A 289 -15.51 12.08 -10.15
N ASP A 290 -14.90 12.84 -9.22
CA ASP A 290 -13.47 13.13 -9.29
C ASP A 290 -12.61 11.92 -8.90
N GLU A 291 -11.34 11.90 -9.33
CA GLU A 291 -10.46 10.72 -9.31
C GLU A 291 -10.45 9.93 -8.00
N TRP A 292 -10.53 10.63 -6.87
CA TRP A 292 -10.54 10.05 -5.52
C TRP A 292 -11.79 10.42 -4.70
N ALA A 293 -12.85 10.88 -5.37
CA ALA A 293 -14.02 11.51 -4.73
C ALA A 293 -13.63 12.52 -3.63
N SER A 294 -12.52 13.23 -3.84
CA SER A 294 -11.86 14.10 -2.87
C SER A 294 -12.77 15.23 -2.42
N ARG A 295 -13.64 15.72 -3.31
CA ARG A 295 -14.63 16.75 -2.96
C ARG A 295 -15.66 16.24 -1.97
N ALA A 296 -16.20 15.04 -2.18
CA ALA A 296 -17.14 14.42 -1.27
C ALA A 296 -16.48 14.14 0.10
N ALA A 297 -15.24 13.62 0.09
CA ALA A 297 -14.49 13.35 1.31
C ALA A 297 -14.19 14.63 2.12
N LYS A 298 -13.74 15.71 1.47
CA LYS A 298 -13.54 17.02 2.11
C LYS A 298 -14.81 17.55 2.75
N HIS A 299 -15.94 17.43 2.06
CA HIS A 299 -17.22 17.88 2.56
C HIS A 299 -17.63 17.11 3.83
N ALA A 300 -17.52 15.77 3.80
CA ALA A 300 -17.84 14.92 4.95
C ALA A 300 -16.99 15.29 6.19
N LEU A 301 -15.67 15.47 6.02
CA LEU A 301 -14.80 15.90 7.13
C LEU A 301 -15.16 17.30 7.65
N ALA A 302 -15.48 18.24 6.76
CA ALA A 302 -15.87 19.60 7.15
C ALA A 302 -17.19 19.63 7.95
N GLU A 303 -18.17 18.80 7.60
CA GLU A 303 -19.42 18.68 8.37
C GLU A 303 -19.18 18.09 9.76
N ARG A 304 -18.34 17.05 9.88
CA ARG A 304 -17.97 16.50 11.19
C ARG A 304 -17.31 17.54 12.09
N GLN A 305 -16.38 18.33 11.54
CA GLN A 305 -15.73 19.39 12.29
C GLN A 305 -16.74 20.44 12.78
N ARG A 306 -17.66 20.88 11.91
CA ARG A 306 -18.74 21.81 12.27
C ARG A 306 -19.63 21.26 13.39
N ASN A 307 -20.00 19.99 13.31
CA ASN A 307 -20.84 19.34 14.32
C ASN A 307 -20.10 19.22 15.67
N TYR A 308 -18.80 18.93 15.64
CA TYR A 308 -17.98 18.85 16.85
C TYR A 308 -17.84 20.23 17.53
N ASP A 309 -17.58 21.28 16.75
CA ASP A 309 -17.47 22.66 17.26
C ASP A 309 -18.83 23.21 17.74
N GLY A 310 -19.93 22.83 17.08
CA GLY A 310 -21.29 23.19 17.48
C GLY A 310 -21.73 22.57 18.81
N VAL A 311 -21.26 21.38 19.15
CA VAL A 311 -21.53 20.71 20.44
C VAL A 311 -20.77 21.38 21.59
N ILE A 312 -19.57 21.91 21.35
CA ILE A 312 -18.77 22.63 22.37
C ILE A 312 -19.35 24.02 22.66
N HIS A 313 -20.11 24.60 21.71
CA HIS A 313 -20.68 25.95 21.83
C HIS A 313 -22.18 26.00 22.14
N ALA A 314 -22.85 24.87 22.39
CA ALA A 314 -24.21 24.90 22.92
C ALA A 314 -24.18 25.48 24.36
N PRO A 315 -24.78 26.66 24.61
CA PRO A 315 -24.89 27.15 25.99
C PRO A 315 -25.75 26.14 26.74
N TYR A 316 -25.27 25.69 27.90
CA TYR A 316 -26.12 25.05 28.89
C TYR A 316 -27.28 26.01 29.20
N GLU A 317 -28.43 25.80 28.58
CA GLU A 317 -29.68 26.36 29.08
C GLU A 317 -29.97 25.64 30.40
N ALA A 318 -29.83 26.40 31.48
CA ALA A 318 -30.24 25.98 32.81
C ALA A 318 -31.78 26.00 32.86
N GLU A 319 -32.39 24.84 33.04
CA GLU A 319 -33.68 24.68 33.70
C GLU A 319 -33.54 23.71 34.88
#